data_AF-A0AAU7DXC8-F1
#
_entry.id   AF-A0AAU7DXC8-F1
#
_cell.length_a   1.000
_cell.length_b   1.000
_cell.length_c   1.000
_cell.angle_alpha   90.00
_cell.angle_beta   90.00
_cell.angle_gamma   90.00
#
_symmetry.space_group_name_H-M   'P 1'
#
loop_
_entity.id
_entity.type
_entity.pdbx_description
1 polymer ?
#
loop_
_entity_poly.entity_id
_entity_poly.type
_entity_poly.pdbx_seq_one_letter_code
_entity_poly.pdbx_strand_id
1 'polypeptide(L)'
;MAKRTKRALQRIRVDQFEQQIAEEVLNPDSLYTFELSKEDSVTVYVPIDLLEQKEIGEKLEEVGDDLDAGALVIFANNPEVSAEEQLALWKKHGKSLSLLIRMYAMVNRDVNERLGELKPKS
;
A
#
# COMPACT_ATOMS: atom_id res chain seq x y z
N MET A 1 23.47 2.27 -19.12
CA MET A 1 22.38 3.16 -18.69
C MET A 1 21.16 2.29 -18.39
N ALA A 2 20.83 2.08 -17.13
CA ALA A 2 19.67 1.28 -16.75
C ALA A 2 18.40 2.03 -17.18
N LYS A 3 17.59 1.42 -18.05
CA LYS A 3 16.23 1.90 -18.32
C LYS A 3 15.48 1.83 -16.99
N ARG A 4 15.22 2.97 -16.35
CA ARG A 4 14.23 3.07 -15.27
C ARG A 4 12.90 2.65 -15.88
N THR A 5 12.54 1.39 -15.69
CA THR A 5 11.23 0.85 -16.01
C THR A 5 10.22 1.76 -15.33
N LYS A 6 9.34 2.42 -16.11
CA LYS A 6 8.23 3.20 -15.52
C LYS A 6 7.46 2.24 -14.62
N ARG A 7 7.49 2.47 -13.31
CA ARG A 7 6.65 1.75 -12.35
C ARG A 7 5.21 1.88 -12.84
N ALA A 8 4.55 0.77 -13.13
CA ALA A 8 3.17 0.78 -13.57
C ALA A 8 2.29 1.15 -12.37
N LEU A 9 1.63 2.30 -12.43
CA LEU A 9 0.66 2.72 -11.43
C LEU A 9 -0.63 1.92 -11.65
N GLN A 10 -0.98 1.06 -10.70
CA GLN A 10 -2.26 0.33 -10.71
C GLN A 10 -3.28 1.13 -9.88
N ARG A 11 -4.51 1.26 -10.40
CA ARG A 11 -5.58 2.06 -9.78
C ARG A 11 -6.68 1.14 -9.26
N ILE A 12 -6.94 1.23 -7.96
CA ILE A 12 -7.92 0.39 -7.26
C ILE A 12 -8.97 1.28 -6.62
N ARG A 13 -10.25 0.95 -6.77
CA ARG A 13 -11.31 1.70 -6.11
C ARG A 13 -11.45 1.27 -4.66
N VAL A 14 -11.47 2.23 -3.72
CA VAL A 14 -11.55 1.91 -2.28
C VAL A 14 -12.81 1.12 -1.93
N ASP A 15 -13.93 1.39 -2.59
CA ASP A 15 -15.20 0.70 -2.36
C ASP A 15 -15.28 -0.71 -2.97
N GLN A 16 -14.34 -1.07 -3.84
CA GLN A 16 -14.27 -2.39 -4.51
C GLN A 16 -13.02 -3.17 -4.15
N PHE A 17 -12.23 -2.66 -3.20
CA PHE A 17 -10.90 -3.12 -2.88
C PHE A 17 -10.80 -4.63 -2.61
N GLU A 18 -11.65 -5.18 -1.73
CA GLU A 18 -11.55 -6.59 -1.32
C GLU A 18 -11.79 -7.55 -2.49
N GLN A 19 -12.64 -7.17 -3.44
CA GLN A 19 -12.91 -7.94 -4.65
C GLN A 19 -11.80 -7.75 -5.69
N GLN A 20 -11.32 -6.52 -5.85
CA GLN A 20 -10.28 -6.19 -6.83
C GLN A 20 -8.91 -6.79 -6.47
N ILE A 21 -8.51 -6.85 -5.19
CA ILE A 21 -7.26 -7.54 -4.83
C ILE A 21 -7.28 -9.02 -5.17
N ALA A 22 -8.41 -9.69 -4.92
CA ALA A 22 -8.54 -11.12 -5.22
C ALA A 22 -8.47 -11.39 -6.74
N GLU A 23 -8.88 -10.42 -7.56
CA GLU A 23 -8.90 -10.52 -9.03
C GLU A 23 -7.64 -9.95 -9.69
N GLU A 24 -6.96 -8.98 -9.07
CA GLU A 24 -5.80 -8.31 -9.63
C GLU A 24 -4.50 -9.03 -9.31
N VAL A 25 -3.75 -9.30 -10.38
CA VAL A 25 -2.35 -9.71 -10.28
C VAL A 25 -1.53 -8.49 -9.87
N LEU A 26 -1.40 -8.29 -8.55
CA LEU A 26 -0.57 -7.23 -7.97
C LEU A 26 0.89 -7.43 -8.37
N ASN A 27 1.49 -6.39 -8.97
CA ASN A 27 2.90 -6.38 -9.33
C ASN A 27 3.75 -5.99 -8.11
N PRO A 28 4.83 -6.73 -7.83
CA PRO A 28 5.76 -6.33 -6.77
C PRO A 28 6.48 -5.00 -7.07
N ASP A 29 6.95 -4.28 -6.03
CA ASP A 29 7.61 -2.95 -6.14
C ASP A 29 6.79 -1.89 -6.89
N SER A 30 5.47 -1.90 -6.65
CA SER A 30 4.53 -1.03 -7.36
C SER A 30 3.84 -0.05 -6.42
N LEU A 31 3.50 1.10 -7.00
CA LEU A 31 2.65 2.10 -6.37
C LEU A 31 1.19 1.78 -6.72
N TYR A 32 0.37 1.67 -5.69
CA TYR A 32 -1.06 1.43 -5.80
C TYR A 32 -1.80 2.72 -5.51
N THR A 33 -2.53 3.23 -6.50
CA THR A 33 -3.35 4.41 -6.35
C THR A 33 -4.78 4.00 -6.01
N PHE A 34 -5.22 4.34 -4.81
CA PHE A 34 -6.58 4.12 -4.35
C PHE A 34 -7.47 5.31 -4.68
N GLU A 35 -8.46 5.09 -5.53
CA GLU A 35 -9.45 6.11 -5.91
C GLU A 35 -10.46 6.32 -4.79
N LEU A 36 -10.51 7.54 -4.25
CA LEU A 36 -11.47 7.96 -3.22
C LEU A 36 -12.74 8.52 -3.85
N SER A 37 -12.56 9.24 -4.96
CA SER A 37 -13.62 9.80 -5.80
C SER A 37 -13.11 9.94 -7.24
N LYS A 38 -13.92 10.56 -8.12
CA LYS A 38 -13.51 10.81 -9.53
C LYS A 38 -12.30 11.75 -9.66
N GLU A 39 -12.06 12.61 -8.66
CA GLU A 39 -11.04 13.66 -8.72
C GLU A 39 -9.91 13.44 -7.70
N ASP A 40 -10.17 12.65 -6.65
CA ASP A 40 -9.27 12.49 -5.51
C ASP A 40 -8.83 11.02 -5.35
N SER A 41 -7.53 10.80 -5.14
CA SER A 41 -6.93 9.49 -4.91
C SER A 41 -5.72 9.58 -3.96
N VAL A 42 -5.42 8.51 -3.23
CA VAL A 42 -4.18 8.36 -2.47
C VAL A 42 -3.31 7.28 -3.09
N THR A 43 -2.01 7.29 -2.84
CA THR A 43 -1.08 6.28 -3.37
C THR A 43 -0.28 5.64 -2.25
N VAL A 44 -0.26 4.32 -2.26
CA VAL A 44 0.43 3.49 -1.28
C VAL A 44 1.53 2.72 -1.98
N TYR A 45 2.72 2.75 -1.40
CA TYR A 45 3.85 1.95 -1.84
C TYR A 45 3.83 0.59 -1.14
N VAL A 46 4.02 -0.47 -1.92
CA VAL A 46 4.10 -1.84 -1.41
C VAL A 46 5.46 -2.40 -1.81
N PRO A 47 6.40 -2.52 -0.86
CA PRO A 47 7.72 -3.05 -1.15
C PRO A 47 7.68 -4.56 -1.39
N ILE A 48 8.48 -5.04 -2.34
CA ILE A 48 8.80 -6.48 -2.47
C ILE A 48 9.96 -6.88 -1.56
N ASP A 49 10.83 -5.93 -1.23
CA ASP A 49 12.01 -6.20 -0.44
C ASP A 49 11.61 -6.55 1.00
N LEU A 50 12.04 -7.72 1.48
CA LEU A 50 11.69 -8.23 2.80
C LEU A 50 12.25 -7.37 3.94
N LEU A 51 13.36 -6.66 3.72
CA LEU A 51 13.91 -5.73 4.70
C LEU A 51 13.05 -4.47 4.76
N GLU A 52 12.66 -3.91 3.62
CA GLU A 52 11.73 -2.76 3.57
C GLU A 52 10.36 -3.12 4.19
N GLN A 53 9.82 -4.30 3.88
CA GLN A 53 8.59 -4.79 4.51
C GLN A 53 8.74 -4.92 6.02
N LYS A 54 9.87 -5.47 6.50
CA LYS A 54 10.14 -5.60 7.94
C LYS A 54 10.25 -4.24 8.61
N GLU A 55 10.93 -3.27 7.98
CA GLU A 55 11.07 -1.92 8.50
C GLU A 55 9.70 -1.22 8.62
N ILE A 56 8.84 -1.34 7.60
CA ILE A 56 7.49 -0.78 7.68
C ILE A 56 6.66 -1.52 8.73
N GLY A 57 6.77 -2.85 8.82
CA GLY A 57 6.12 -3.66 9.85
C GLY A 57 6.52 -3.24 11.26
N GLU A 58 7.82 -3.05 11.52
CA GLU A 58 8.35 -2.58 12.80
C GLU A 58 7.81 -1.19 13.14
N LYS A 59 7.79 -0.25 12.19
CA LYS A 59 7.19 1.07 12.40
C LYS A 59 5.71 1.00 12.72
N LEU A 60 4.96 0.08 12.08
CA LEU A 60 3.55 -0.15 12.38
C LEU A 60 3.33 -0.79 13.76
N GLU A 61 4.24 -1.63 14.23
CA GLU A 61 4.22 -2.18 15.59
C GLU A 61 4.56 -1.10 16.63
N GLU A 62 5.54 -0.23 16.35
CA GLU A 62 5.95 0.86 17.25
C GLU A 62 4.83 1.90 17.49
N VAL A 63 4.03 2.20 16.47
CA VAL A 63 2.90 3.14 16.61
C VAL A 63 1.70 2.52 17.33
N GLY A 64 1.61 1.19 17.39
CA GLY A 64 0.53 0.47 18.07
C GLY A 64 -0.86 0.82 17.53
N ASP A 65 -1.76 1.24 18.43
CA ASP A 65 -3.16 1.54 18.11
C ASP A 65 -3.39 2.97 17.57
N ASP A 66 -2.33 3.77 17.40
CA ASP A 66 -2.44 5.09 16.79
C ASP A 66 -2.65 4.97 15.28
N LEU A 67 -3.92 5.01 14.87
CA LEU A 67 -4.33 4.88 13.47
C LEU A 67 -3.80 6.02 12.59
N ASP A 68 -3.62 7.21 13.15
CA ASP A 68 -3.11 8.37 12.43
C ASP A 68 -1.62 8.19 12.13
N ALA A 69 -0.85 7.83 13.15
CA ALA A 69 0.57 7.51 12.99
C ALA A 69 0.79 6.32 12.06
N GLY A 70 -0.03 5.27 12.18
CA GLY A 70 0.00 4.11 11.26
C GLY A 70 -0.29 4.49 9.81
N ALA A 71 -1.25 5.39 9.57
CA ALA A 71 -1.54 5.87 8.22
C ALA A 71 -0.38 6.69 7.64
N LEU A 72 0.30 7.51 8.45
CA LEU A 72 1.49 8.24 8.01
C LEU A 72 2.61 7.29 7.59
N VAL A 73 2.84 6.22 8.36
CA VAL A 73 3.85 5.20 8.01
C VAL A 73 3.55 4.56 6.64
N ILE A 74 2.28 4.25 6.36
CA ILE A 74 1.86 3.65 5.07
C ILE A 74 2.05 4.64 3.91
N PHE A 75 1.71 5.92 4.09
CA PHE A 75 1.80 6.93 3.03
C PHE A 75 3.20 7.52 2.82
N ALA A 76 4.10 7.42 3.81
CA ALA A 76 5.43 8.05 3.81
C ALA A 76 6.32 7.67 2.62
N ASN A 77 6.04 6.55 1.97
CA ASN A 77 6.86 6.03 0.88
C ASN A 77 6.41 6.51 -0.52
N ASN A 78 5.45 7.43 -0.61
CA ASN A 78 5.09 8.08 -1.87
C ASN A 78 6.03 9.27 -2.15
N PRO A 79 6.81 9.26 -3.26
CA PRO A 79 7.74 10.35 -3.57
C PRO A 79 7.07 11.61 -4.15
N GLU A 80 5.80 11.55 -4.56
CA GLU A 80 5.12 12.65 -5.26
C GLU A 80 4.20 13.48 -4.35
N VAL A 81 3.66 12.88 -3.29
CA VAL A 81 2.70 13.51 -2.38
C VAL A 81 3.08 13.19 -0.95
N SER A 82 3.07 14.18 -0.06
CA SER A 82 3.42 13.99 1.34
C SER A 82 2.44 13.04 2.05
N ALA A 83 2.90 12.38 3.11
CA ALA A 83 2.04 11.48 3.89
C ALA A 83 0.86 12.23 4.52
N GLU A 84 1.11 13.46 4.96
CA GLU A 84 0.15 14.33 5.61
C GLU A 84 -0.96 14.78 4.65
N GLU A 85 -0.61 15.14 3.41
CA GLU A 85 -1.60 15.50 2.39
C GLU A 85 -2.50 14.31 2.04
N GLN A 86 -1.92 13.12 1.90
CA GLN A 86 -2.68 11.91 1.61
C GLN A 86 -3.60 11.51 2.77
N LEU A 87 -3.12 11.63 4.01
CA LEU A 87 -3.93 11.42 5.21
C LEU A 87 -5.07 12.42 5.31
N ALA A 88 -4.81 13.71 5.06
CA ALA A 88 -5.84 14.74 5.03
C ALA A 88 -6.90 14.44 3.95
N LEU A 89 -6.48 13.98 2.78
CA LEU A 89 -7.38 13.58 1.70
C LEU A 89 -8.23 12.36 2.10
N TRP A 90 -7.62 11.35 2.69
CA TRP A 90 -8.31 10.15 3.17
C TRP A 90 -9.42 10.49 4.19
N LYS A 91 -9.08 11.35 5.16
CA LYS A 91 -10.00 11.84 6.19
C LYS A 91 -11.10 12.72 5.62
N LYS A 92 -10.77 13.62 4.68
CA LYS A 92 -11.75 14.48 3.97
C LYS A 92 -12.86 13.65 3.31
N HIS A 93 -12.52 12.48 2.78
CA HIS A 93 -13.47 11.54 2.17
C HIS A 93 -14.18 10.61 3.17
N GLY A 94 -14.02 10.82 4.47
CA GLY A 94 -14.67 10.05 5.52
C GLY A 94 -14.28 8.57 5.53
N LYS A 95 -13.12 8.22 4.96
CA LYS A 95 -12.66 6.83 4.90
C LYS A 95 -12.03 6.42 6.24
N SER A 96 -12.24 5.17 6.63
CA SER A 96 -11.66 4.64 7.88
C SER A 96 -10.15 4.44 7.74
N LEU A 97 -9.37 4.86 8.72
CA LEU A 97 -7.93 4.54 8.78
C LEU A 97 -7.68 3.05 9.04
N SER A 98 -8.58 2.38 9.78
CA SER A 98 -8.51 0.93 9.94
C SER A 98 -8.76 0.16 8.64
N LEU A 99 -9.45 0.78 7.67
CA LEU A 99 -9.56 0.21 6.33
C LEU A 99 -8.21 0.30 5.61
N LEU A 100 -7.54 1.45 5.63
CA LEU A 100 -6.22 1.63 5.02
C LEU A 100 -5.18 0.62 5.53
N ILE A 101 -5.11 0.43 6.85
CA ILE A 101 -4.17 -0.52 7.47
C ILE A 101 -4.47 -1.95 7.01
N ARG A 102 -5.75 -2.35 7.00
CA ARG A 102 -6.16 -3.67 6.49
C ARG A 102 -5.84 -3.83 5.01
N MET A 103 -6.03 -2.78 4.21
CA MET A 103 -5.70 -2.78 2.79
C MET A 103 -4.21 -3.03 2.60
N TYR A 104 -3.37 -2.29 3.30
CA TYR A 104 -1.92 -2.45 3.26
C TYR A 104 -1.47 -3.85 3.68
N ALA A 105 -2.05 -4.39 4.76
CA ALA A 105 -1.74 -5.73 5.25
C ALA A 105 -2.14 -6.83 4.24
N MET A 106 -3.31 -6.69 3.62
CA MET A 106 -3.81 -7.65 2.63
C MET A 106 -2.91 -7.71 1.38
N VAL A 107 -2.51 -6.54 0.87
CA VAL A 107 -1.58 -6.47 -0.27
C VAL A 107 -0.25 -7.14 0.06
N ASN A 108 0.34 -6.84 1.22
CA ASN A 108 1.63 -7.44 1.61
C ASN A 108 1.54 -8.94 1.84
N ARG A 109 0.42 -9.44 2.36
CA ARG A 109 0.20 -10.88 2.53
C ARG A 109 0.20 -11.62 1.19
N ASP A 110 -0.54 -11.11 0.21
CA ASP A 110 -0.62 -11.71 -1.13
C ASP A 110 0.76 -11.76 -1.81
N VAL A 111 1.54 -10.67 -1.69
CA VAL A 111 2.93 -10.60 -2.17
C VAL A 111 3.80 -11.65 -1.49
N ASN A 112 3.70 -11.81 -0.17
CA ASN A 112 4.48 -12.78 0.59
C ASN A 112 4.11 -14.24 0.27
N GLU A 113 2.83 -14.54 0.08
CA GLU A 113 2.38 -15.87 -0.34
C GLU A 113 2.97 -16.23 -1.72
N ARG A 114 2.93 -15.31 -2.70
CA ARG A 114 3.54 -15.52 -4.02
C ARG A 114 5.06 -15.68 -3.98
N LEU A 115 5.77 -14.86 -3.19
CA LEU A 115 7.21 -15.01 -2.99
C LEU A 115 7.55 -16.36 -2.34
N GLY A 116 6.68 -16.87 -1.47
CA GLY A 116 6.78 -18.21 -0.89
C GLY A 116 6.60 -19.33 -1.92
N GLU A 117 5.67 -19.19 -2.86
CA GLU A 117 5.46 -20.16 -3.96
C GLU A 117 6.62 -20.17 -4.97
N LEU A 118 7.27 -19.03 -5.20
CA LEU A 118 8.41 -18.90 -6.10
C LEU A 118 9.73 -19.41 -5.50
N LYS A 119 9.82 -19.59 -4.18
CA LYS A 119 10.96 -20.26 -3.55
C LYS A 119 10.88 -21.76 -3.86
N PRO A 120 11.90 -22.38 -4.49
CA PRO A 120 11.89 -23.82 -4.70
C PRO A 120 11.77 -24.52 -3.35
N LYS A 121 10.86 -25.50 -3.26
CA LYS A 121 10.80 -26.42 -2.12
C LYS A 121 12.16 -27.12 -2.02
N SER A 122 12.99 -26.72 -1.06
CA SER A 122 14.16 -27.50 -0.65
C SER A 122 13.75 -28.85 -0.09
#